data_AF-A0AAV6K3W1-F1
#
_entry.id   AF-A0AAV6K3W1-F1
#
_cell.length_a   1.000
_cell.length_b   1.000
_cell.length_c   1.000
_cell.angle_alpha   90.00
_cell.angle_beta   90.00
_cell.angle_gamma   90.00
#
_symmetry.space_group_name_H-M   'P 1'
#
loop_
_entity.id
_entity.type
_entity.pdbx_description
1 polymer ?
#
loop_
_entity_poly.entity_id
_entity_poly.type
_entity_poly.pdbx_seq_one_letter_code
_entity_poly.pdbx_strand_id
1 'polypeptide(L)'
;MGSRALLLLRATPPRTTDLNFKSSFFSKSLNFQNRVRSYSVRSGLEPPDLPRLAENARISLTPREVEEFAQKIQKVVDWFGQLQAVDLQSIQPAVRADTEGGNFRDDLPETFENREAMISAVPNYEEPFIKVPKVLNKE
;
A
#
# COMPACT_ATOMS: atom_id res chain seq x y z
N MET A 1 5.24 -50.17 44.82
CA MET A 1 6.14 -49.36 45.67
C MET A 1 6.87 -48.38 44.75
N GLY A 2 6.31 -47.17 44.61
CA GLY A 2 6.70 -46.22 43.57
C GLY A 2 7.95 -45.41 43.92
N SER A 3 8.89 -45.35 42.99
CA SER A 3 10.04 -44.45 43.05
C SER A 3 9.65 -43.09 42.48
N ARG A 4 9.60 -42.06 43.34
CA ARG A 4 9.45 -40.66 42.96
C ARG A 4 10.81 -40.11 42.52
N ALA A 5 11.01 -39.88 41.23
CA ALA A 5 12.11 -39.08 40.72
C ALA A 5 11.68 -37.61 40.64
N LEU A 6 12.35 -36.76 41.42
CA LEU A 6 12.22 -35.30 41.35
C LEU A 6 13.07 -34.79 40.17
N LEU A 7 12.45 -34.18 39.16
CA LEU A 7 13.17 -33.40 38.15
C LEU A 7 13.12 -31.91 38.55
N LEU A 8 14.29 -31.40 38.93
CA LEU A 8 14.59 -30.00 39.23
C LEU A 8 14.42 -29.13 37.97
N LEU A 9 13.42 -28.26 37.98
CA LEU A 9 13.26 -27.18 37.02
C LEU A 9 14.30 -26.09 37.34
N ARG A 10 15.37 -25.96 36.54
CA ARG A 10 16.26 -24.81 36.61
C ARG A 10 15.65 -23.64 35.83
N ALA A 11 15.17 -22.64 36.56
CA ALA A 11 14.85 -21.33 36.00
C ALA A 11 16.16 -20.58 35.67
N THR A 12 16.31 -20.12 34.43
CA THR A 12 17.30 -19.12 34.03
C THR A 12 16.71 -17.73 34.20
N PRO A 13 17.43 -16.74 34.78
CA PRO A 13 16.91 -15.38 34.89
C PRO A 13 17.01 -14.66 33.53
N PRO A 14 16.09 -13.72 33.22
CA PRO A 14 16.23 -12.88 32.04
C PRO A 14 17.41 -11.91 32.22
N ARG A 15 18.30 -11.84 31.21
CA ARG A 15 19.34 -10.82 31.11
C ARG A 15 18.69 -9.48 30.76
N THR A 16 18.63 -8.56 31.71
CA THR A 16 18.34 -7.16 31.46
C THR A 16 19.62 -6.46 30.99
N THR A 17 19.67 -6.07 29.72
CA THR A 17 20.71 -5.14 29.22
C THR A 17 20.20 -3.72 29.36
N ASP A 18 20.70 -3.01 30.37
CA ASP A 18 20.49 -1.57 30.53
C ASP A 18 21.25 -0.80 29.44
N LEU A 19 20.52 -0.29 28.44
CA LEU A 19 21.06 0.63 27.45
C LEU A 19 20.96 2.06 28.01
N ASN A 20 22.06 2.53 28.60
CA ASN A 20 22.23 3.93 28.99
C ASN A 20 22.38 4.82 27.75
N PHE A 21 21.28 5.42 27.29
CA PHE A 21 21.30 6.47 26.27
C PHE A 21 21.42 7.84 26.95
N LYS A 22 22.64 8.39 26.99
CA LYS A 22 22.86 9.79 27.42
C LYS A 22 22.29 10.73 26.36
N SER A 23 21.14 11.31 26.64
CA SER A 23 20.51 12.35 25.84
C SER A 23 21.15 13.71 26.10
N SER A 24 22.06 14.12 25.23
CA SER A 24 22.37 15.55 25.03
C SER A 24 21.53 16.06 23.87
N PHE A 25 20.26 16.38 24.15
CA PHE A 25 19.40 17.06 23.17
C PHE A 25 19.65 18.57 23.27
N PHE A 26 20.56 19.07 22.44
CA PHE A 26 20.65 20.48 22.12
C PHE A 26 19.38 20.91 21.37
N SER A 27 18.49 21.64 22.04
CA SER A 27 17.35 22.29 21.40
C SER A 27 17.80 23.53 20.64
N LYS A 28 18.21 23.37 19.38
CA LYS A 28 18.18 24.50 18.44
C LYS A 28 16.73 24.68 18.01
N SER A 29 16.12 25.76 18.53
CA SER A 29 14.82 26.24 18.08
C SER A 29 14.86 26.47 16.56
N LEU A 30 14.16 25.60 15.83
CA LEU A 30 13.87 25.80 14.42
C LEU A 30 12.64 26.72 14.35
N ASN A 31 12.89 27.99 14.07
CA ASN A 31 11.86 28.91 13.63
C ASN A 31 11.30 28.40 12.28
N PHE A 32 10.21 27.64 12.33
CA PHE A 32 9.44 27.26 11.15
C PHE A 32 8.64 28.47 10.68
N GLN A 33 9.34 29.39 10.00
CA GLN A 33 8.72 30.48 9.26
C GLN A 33 7.86 29.84 8.17
N ASN A 34 6.55 29.99 8.30
CA ASN A 34 5.51 29.49 7.41
C ASN A 34 5.62 30.20 6.05
N ARG A 35 6.63 29.85 5.25
CA ARG A 35 6.75 30.32 3.87
C ARG A 35 5.81 29.49 3.03
N VAL A 36 4.72 30.10 2.57
CA VAL A 36 3.98 29.62 1.40
C VAL A 36 4.97 29.62 0.24
N ARG A 37 5.65 28.50 0.03
CA ARG A 37 6.56 28.32 -1.10
C ARG A 37 5.69 28.27 -2.36
N SER A 38 5.77 29.29 -3.20
CA SER A 38 5.22 29.24 -4.55
C SER A 38 6.13 28.36 -5.41
N TYR A 39 5.77 27.09 -5.56
CA TYR A 39 6.55 26.12 -6.33
C TYR A 39 6.29 26.30 -7.83
N SER A 40 7.04 27.18 -8.47
CA SER A 40 7.08 27.31 -9.94
C SER A 40 8.12 26.37 -10.55
N VAL A 41 8.13 25.10 -10.16
CA VAL A 41 8.82 24.08 -10.96
C VAL A 41 7.81 23.64 -12.00
N ARG A 42 8.01 24.04 -13.26
CA ARG A 42 7.26 23.43 -14.37
C ARG A 42 7.74 21.99 -14.48
N SER A 43 6.91 21.06 -14.03
CA SER A 43 6.97 19.65 -14.44
C SER A 43 7.07 19.61 -15.96
N GLY A 44 8.19 19.12 -16.50
CA GLY A 44 8.32 18.81 -17.93
C GLY A 44 7.52 17.56 -18.33
N LEU A 45 6.44 17.26 -17.60
CA LEU A 45 5.64 16.06 -17.77
C LEU A 45 4.57 16.31 -18.83
N GLU A 46 4.51 15.43 -19.82
CA GLU A 46 3.44 15.43 -20.79
C GLU A 46 2.11 15.17 -20.05
N PRO A 47 1.04 15.93 -20.34
CA PRO A 47 -0.27 15.65 -19.77
C PRO A 47 -0.71 14.23 -20.16
N PRO A 48 -1.21 13.42 -19.20
CA PRO A 48 -1.61 12.05 -19.50
C PRO A 48 -2.84 12.03 -20.40
N ASP A 49 -2.85 11.08 -21.34
CA ASP A 49 -4.02 10.78 -22.18
C ASP A 49 -5.15 10.20 -21.32
N LEU A 50 -6.15 11.03 -21.05
CA LEU A 50 -7.23 10.72 -20.13
C LEU A 50 -8.17 9.61 -20.63
N PRO A 51 -8.63 9.60 -21.89
CA PRO A 51 -9.34 8.46 -22.47
C PRO A 51 -8.63 7.12 -22.27
N ARG A 52 -7.33 7.07 -22.57
CA ARG A 52 -6.52 5.85 -22.39
C ARG A 52 -6.38 5.46 -20.93
N LEU A 53 -6.18 6.43 -20.04
CA LEU A 53 -6.11 6.19 -18.60
C LEU A 53 -7.43 5.61 -18.05
N ALA A 54 -8.56 6.12 -18.53
CA ALA A 54 -9.89 5.64 -18.16
C ALA A 54 -10.16 4.21 -18.65
N GLU A 55 -9.73 3.87 -19.88
CA GLU A 55 -9.83 2.50 -20.41
C GLU A 55 -9.05 1.50 -19.54
N ASN A 56 -7.83 1.85 -19.13
CA ASN A 56 -7.00 1.02 -18.25
C ASN A 56 -7.64 0.81 -16.87
N ALA A 57 -8.33 1.83 -16.34
CA ALA A 57 -9.01 1.77 -15.06
C ALA A 57 -10.44 1.17 -15.14
N ARG A 58 -10.92 0.81 -16.35
CA ARG A 58 -12.30 0.38 -16.61
C ARG A 58 -13.35 1.40 -16.15
N ILE A 59 -13.05 2.69 -16.32
CA ILE A 59 -13.95 3.80 -16.00
C ILE A 59 -14.51 4.36 -17.31
N SER A 60 -15.84 4.44 -17.41
CA SER A 60 -16.51 5.12 -18.52
C SER A 60 -16.60 6.61 -18.24
N LEU A 61 -16.13 7.44 -19.17
CA LEU A 61 -16.19 8.90 -19.08
C LEU A 61 -16.95 9.48 -20.27
N THR A 62 -17.75 10.51 -20.02
CA THR A 62 -18.35 11.33 -21.07
C THR A 62 -17.35 12.35 -21.60
N PRO A 63 -17.51 12.89 -22.84
CA PRO A 63 -16.59 13.89 -23.38
C PRO A 63 -16.45 15.14 -22.50
N ARG A 64 -17.54 15.56 -21.86
CA ARG A 64 -17.54 16.69 -20.91
C ARG A 64 -16.71 16.39 -19.66
N GLU A 65 -16.85 15.20 -19.10
CA GLU A 65 -16.05 14.79 -17.94
C GLU A 65 -14.57 14.69 -18.27
N VAL A 66 -14.22 14.28 -19.50
CA VAL A 66 -12.83 14.28 -19.97
C VAL A 66 -12.23 15.68 -19.91
N GLU A 67 -12.93 16.71 -20.41
CA GLU A 67 -12.45 18.09 -20.36
C GLU A 67 -12.28 18.60 -18.92
N GLU A 68 -13.27 18.31 -18.06
CA GLU A 68 -13.25 18.73 -16.66
C GLU A 68 -12.16 18.03 -15.83
N PHE A 69 -11.94 16.73 -16.05
CA PHE A 69 -10.96 15.94 -15.31
C PHE A 69 -9.54 16.12 -15.84
N ALA A 70 -9.34 16.39 -17.13
CA ALA A 70 -8.02 16.62 -17.70
C ALA A 70 -7.28 17.74 -16.95
N GLN A 71 -7.94 18.87 -16.71
CA GLN A 71 -7.35 19.99 -15.97
C GLN A 71 -7.05 19.66 -14.50
N LYS A 72 -7.89 18.86 -13.86
CA LYS A 72 -7.71 18.46 -12.46
C LYS A 72 -6.54 17.50 -12.31
N ILE A 73 -6.45 16.50 -13.19
CA ILE A 73 -5.35 15.53 -13.21
C ILE A 73 -4.03 16.22 -13.53
N GLN A 74 -4.01 17.16 -14.48
CA GLN A 74 -2.82 17.95 -14.79
C GLN A 74 -2.29 18.68 -13.55
N LYS A 75 -3.15 19.34 -12.77
CA LYS A 75 -2.74 20.01 -11.52
C LYS A 75 -2.13 19.04 -10.50
N VAL A 76 -2.67 17.82 -10.41
CA VAL A 76 -2.14 16.77 -9.51
C VAL A 76 -0.76 16.31 -10.00
N VAL A 77 -0.61 16.02 -11.29
CA VAL A 77 0.67 15.62 -11.89
C VAL A 77 1.72 16.71 -11.71
N ASP A 78 1.34 17.97 -11.93
CA ASP A 78 2.25 19.11 -11.76
C ASP A 78 2.71 19.27 -10.30
N TRP A 79 1.81 19.04 -9.35
CA TRP A 79 2.15 19.03 -7.93
C TRP A 79 3.13 17.90 -7.58
N PHE A 80 2.92 16.68 -8.09
CA PHE A 80 3.86 15.56 -7.92
C PHE A 80 5.19 15.77 -8.65
N GLY A 81 5.21 16.55 -9.73
CA GLY A 81 6.43 16.89 -10.48
C GLY A 81 7.50 17.56 -9.62
N GLN A 82 7.13 18.19 -8.50
CA GLN A 82 8.07 18.75 -7.53
C GLN A 82 9.05 17.71 -6.97
N LEU A 83 8.64 16.43 -6.91
CA LEU A 83 9.49 15.35 -6.42
C LEU A 83 10.67 15.05 -7.35
N GLN A 84 10.62 15.45 -8.63
CA GLN A 84 11.72 15.27 -9.58
C GLN A 84 12.95 16.12 -9.25
N ALA A 85 12.79 17.18 -8.45
CA ALA A 85 13.90 18.02 -8.01
C ALA A 85 14.73 17.40 -6.88
N VAL A 86 14.28 16.27 -6.31
CA VAL A 86 14.95 15.59 -5.21
C VAL A 86 15.93 14.56 -5.76
N ASP A 87 17.19 14.59 -5.29
CA ASP A 87 18.20 13.59 -5.63
C ASP A 87 17.95 12.28 -4.85
N LEU A 88 17.79 11.17 -5.59
CA LEU A 88 17.49 9.85 -5.06
C LEU A 88 18.53 8.79 -5.47
N GLN A 89 19.66 9.17 -6.10
CA GLN A 89 20.61 8.20 -6.70
C GLN A 89 21.17 7.15 -5.72
N SER A 90 21.26 7.49 -4.43
CA SER A 90 21.82 6.62 -3.39
C SER A 90 20.79 5.97 -2.47
N ILE A 91 19.49 6.23 -2.69
CA ILE A 91 18.42 5.81 -1.77
C ILE A 91 17.70 4.58 -2.34
N GLN A 92 17.59 3.53 -1.53
CA GLN A 92 16.80 2.35 -1.89
C GLN A 92 15.29 2.65 -1.79
N PRO A 93 14.45 2.14 -2.72
CA PRO A 93 13.01 2.31 -2.64
C PRO A 93 12.41 1.69 -1.36
N ALA A 94 11.52 2.43 -0.69
CA ALA A 94 10.77 1.92 0.44
C ALA A 94 9.51 1.18 -0.05
N VAL A 95 9.52 -0.16 0.00
CA VAL A 95 8.40 -1.00 -0.48
C VAL A 95 7.35 -1.24 0.60
N ARG A 96 7.78 -1.38 1.85
CA ARG A 96 6.93 -1.64 3.02
C ARG A 96 7.49 -0.91 4.24
N ALA A 97 6.62 -0.50 5.16
CA ALA A 97 7.02 0.17 6.40
C ALA A 97 7.65 -0.79 7.41
N ASP A 98 7.10 -2.00 7.52
CA ASP A 98 7.62 -3.14 8.28
C ASP A 98 8.50 -4.04 7.40
N THR A 99 9.68 -4.38 7.91
CA THR A 99 10.68 -5.20 7.21
C THR A 99 10.71 -6.63 7.76
N GLU A 100 9.59 -7.14 8.24
CA GLU A 100 9.51 -8.53 8.69
C GLU A 100 9.24 -9.43 7.48
N GLY A 101 10.25 -10.20 7.10
CA GLY A 101 10.11 -11.25 6.09
C GLY A 101 9.47 -12.50 6.67
N GLY A 102 8.89 -13.33 5.80
CA GLY A 102 8.60 -14.73 6.13
C GLY A 102 7.20 -15.04 6.67
N ASN A 103 6.17 -14.25 6.35
CA ASN A 103 4.80 -14.68 6.57
C ASN A 103 4.37 -15.69 5.49
N PHE A 104 4.69 -16.96 5.72
CA PHE A 104 4.22 -18.07 4.90
C PHE A 104 2.96 -18.67 5.52
N ARG A 105 1.97 -18.96 4.68
CA ARG A 105 0.81 -19.77 5.07
C ARG A 105 1.21 -21.24 5.10
N ASP A 106 0.78 -21.98 6.13
CA ASP A 106 0.96 -23.42 6.19
C ASP A 106 0.25 -24.13 5.03
N ASP A 107 0.85 -25.19 4.50
CA ASP A 107 0.26 -26.00 3.43
C ASP A 107 -0.70 -27.06 4.00
N LEU A 108 -1.74 -26.59 4.69
CA LEU A 108 -2.81 -27.41 5.24
C LEU A 108 -4.13 -27.09 4.52
N PRO A 109 -4.94 -28.11 4.18
CA PRO A 109 -6.26 -27.89 3.59
C PRO A 109 -7.22 -27.33 4.65
N GLU A 110 -7.94 -26.28 4.29
CA GLU A 110 -9.01 -25.69 5.12
C GLU A 110 -10.34 -25.78 4.36
N THR A 111 -11.39 -26.25 5.04
CA THR A 111 -12.74 -26.24 4.49
C THR A 111 -13.34 -24.85 4.66
N PHE A 112 -13.90 -24.31 3.58
CA PHE A 112 -14.65 -23.05 3.64
C PHE A 112 -16.14 -23.34 3.84
N GLU A 113 -16.67 -22.96 4.99
CA GLU A 113 -18.01 -23.37 5.43
C GLU A 113 -19.17 -22.55 4.84
N ASN A 114 -18.92 -21.40 4.20
CA ASN A 114 -19.97 -20.44 3.85
C ASN A 114 -20.09 -20.15 2.36
N ARG A 115 -20.30 -21.21 1.56
CA ARG A 115 -20.50 -21.09 0.11
C ARG A 115 -21.74 -20.28 -0.23
N GLU A 116 -22.81 -20.45 0.55
CA GLU A 116 -24.11 -19.81 0.33
C GLU A 116 -24.01 -18.29 0.45
N ALA A 117 -23.23 -17.76 1.42
CA ALA A 117 -23.01 -16.32 1.52
C ALA A 117 -22.19 -15.74 0.36
N MET A 118 -21.26 -16.53 -0.21
CA MET A 118 -20.53 -16.08 -1.41
C MET A 118 -21.48 -15.96 -2.59
N ILE A 119 -22.36 -16.94 -2.80
CA ILE A 119 -23.30 -16.95 -3.93
C ILE A 119 -24.35 -15.84 -3.77
N SER A 120 -24.83 -15.59 -2.56
CA SER A 120 -25.81 -14.52 -2.32
C SER A 120 -25.25 -13.11 -2.58
N ALA A 121 -23.92 -12.94 -2.54
CA ALA A 121 -23.26 -11.69 -2.90
C ALA A 121 -23.10 -11.49 -4.43
N VAL A 122 -23.31 -12.54 -5.24
CA VAL A 122 -23.13 -12.48 -6.69
C VAL A 122 -24.43 -11.98 -7.36
N PRO A 123 -24.38 -10.88 -8.15
CA PRO A 123 -25.59 -10.32 -8.76
C PRO A 123 -26.27 -11.23 -9.79
N ASN A 124 -25.49 -12.03 -10.53
CA ASN A 124 -26.01 -12.91 -11.58
C ASN A 124 -25.28 -14.26 -11.57
N TYR A 125 -26.03 -15.33 -11.34
CA TYR A 125 -25.51 -16.66 -11.10
C TYR A 125 -26.41 -17.71 -11.77
N GLU A 126 -25.80 -18.77 -12.29
CA GLU A 126 -26.46 -19.91 -12.91
C GLU A 126 -25.69 -21.17 -12.48
N GLU A 127 -26.22 -21.93 -11.52
CA GLU A 127 -25.50 -23.01 -10.82
C GLU A 127 -24.84 -23.99 -11.82
N PRO A 128 -23.52 -24.26 -11.73
CA PRO A 128 -22.57 -23.86 -10.67
C PRO A 128 -21.77 -22.55 -10.91
N PHE A 129 -22.08 -21.75 -11.93
CA PHE A 129 -21.22 -20.69 -12.48
C PHE A 129 -21.72 -19.26 -12.23
N ILE A 130 -20.77 -18.31 -12.15
CA ILE A 130 -21.06 -16.88 -12.19
C ILE A 130 -21.32 -16.49 -13.65
N LYS A 131 -22.44 -15.81 -13.89
CA LYS A 131 -22.85 -15.42 -15.23
C LYS A 131 -22.27 -14.04 -15.59
N VAL A 132 -21.44 -14.00 -16.61
CA VAL A 132 -20.83 -12.76 -17.14
C VAL A 132 -21.18 -12.58 -18.62
N PRO A 133 -21.15 -11.33 -19.15
CA PRO A 133 -21.25 -11.10 -20.58
C PRO A 133 -20.16 -11.86 -21.34
N LYS A 134 -20.50 -12.36 -22.54
CA LYS A 134 -19.57 -13.09 -23.38
C LYS A 134 -18.36 -12.22 -23.71
N VAL A 135 -17.16 -12.75 -23.49
CA VAL A 135 -15.92 -12.10 -23.92
C VAL A 135 -15.86 -12.14 -25.44
N LEU A 136 -15.85 -10.96 -26.05
CA LEU A 136 -15.62 -10.78 -27.48
C LEU A 136 -14.19 -10.28 -27.66
N ASN A 137 -13.47 -10.82 -28.63
CA ASN A 137 -12.18 -10.26 -29.02
C ASN A 137 -12.44 -8.91 -29.72
N LYS A 138 -11.74 -7.85 -29.29
CA LYS A 138 -11.63 -6.62 -30.10
C LYS A 138 -10.77 -6.99 -31.31
N GLU A 139 -11.32 -6.90 -32.52
CA GLU A 139 -10.53 -6.78 -33.76
C GLU A 139 -9.85 -5.41 -33.81
#